data_AF-A0A542ZQM8-F1
#
_entry.id   AF-A0A542ZQM8-F1
#
_cell.length_a   1.000
_cell.length_b   1.000
_cell.length_c   1.000
_cell.angle_alpha   90.00
_cell.angle_beta   90.00
_cell.angle_gamma   90.00
#
_symmetry.space_group_name_H-M   'P 1'
#
loop_
_entity.id
_entity.type
_entity.pdbx_description
1 polymer ?
#
loop_
_entity_poly.entity_id
_entity_poly.type
_entity_poly.pdbx_seq_one_letter_code
_entity_poly.pdbx_strand_id
1 'polypeptide(L)'
;MSMNPPPGGWQPGFQHHSGPEAPGPQGAPPFPNQTGPDQPGPHQGPPRTEQMGGPKKTPKGLIIGIIAAAVVLVLAVGGYFIHNAVQTKRAEERRAEALATETDAASAAVQAYLQALVDGDAQAALDQAAEAPESPLLTDEVLDSSNEQGGIEAPATTDATMKQLEDDSVPSGVVSATFMVQGVEASADFAVTNTPEGWRLESVTNPVDLGDIAVKVNGVKATGVVEAFPGTYTMTSANDRLKVDRSDLSVLEVGKELPADWTTQPELSDKGRKDVIAAGKRAIDECLAKKELMPQGCPMIRWEEKDGIRLDKETLKYTLTNDPWRDFDPRLAANGTEATGTLTTKVQLQANATQNGAEGTVDVGQEQSFTLVADVSEPRVKVTFTF
;
A
#
# COMPACT_ATOMS: atom_id res chain seq x y z
N MET A 1 35.99 45.31 2.15
CA MET A 1 36.94 45.26 3.28
C MET A 1 36.18 44.85 4.52
N SER A 2 36.81 44.02 5.34
CA SER A 2 36.33 43.41 6.60
C SER A 2 35.37 42.23 6.47
N MET A 3 36.01 41.09 6.13
CA MET A 3 35.67 39.78 6.68
C MET A 3 35.77 39.83 8.21
N ASN A 4 34.74 39.31 8.89
CA ASN A 4 34.86 38.86 10.28
C ASN A 4 34.15 37.51 10.38
N PRO A 5 34.82 36.45 10.88
CA PRO A 5 34.25 35.11 10.94
C PRO A 5 33.40 34.93 12.21
N PRO A 6 32.31 34.13 12.18
CA PRO A 6 31.70 33.63 13.39
C PRO A 6 32.45 32.39 13.95
N PRO A 7 32.44 32.23 15.28
CA PRO A 7 33.29 31.28 16.01
C PRO A 7 32.68 29.87 16.13
N GLY A 8 33.57 28.89 16.30
CA GLY A 8 33.50 27.91 17.38
C GLY A 8 32.39 26.86 17.28
N GLY A 9 32.80 25.64 16.88
CA GLY A 9 31.93 24.49 16.77
C GLY A 9 31.41 23.93 18.10
N TRP A 10 30.25 23.30 18.00
CA TRP A 10 29.77 22.29 18.93
C TRP A 10 29.38 21.06 18.09
N GLN A 11 30.24 20.05 18.12
CA GLN A 11 29.95 18.69 17.65
C GLN A 11 29.58 17.85 18.87
N PRO A 12 28.45 17.12 18.86
CA PRO A 12 28.24 16.03 19.80
C PRO A 12 29.21 14.89 19.46
N GLY A 13 30.03 14.51 20.44
CA GLY A 13 31.06 13.49 20.30
C GLY A 13 30.50 12.10 20.03
N PHE A 14 30.95 11.50 18.92
CA PHE A 14 30.91 10.06 18.73
C PHE A 14 32.03 9.44 19.57
N GLN A 15 31.65 8.74 20.64
CA GLN A 15 32.58 7.85 21.34
C GLN A 15 32.77 6.59 20.51
N HIS A 16 33.97 6.46 19.94
CA HIS A 16 34.53 5.18 19.54
C HIS A 16 34.65 4.27 20.77
N HIS A 17 33.96 3.14 20.76
CA HIS A 17 34.36 1.97 21.54
C HIS A 17 34.96 0.95 20.57
N SER A 18 36.26 0.78 20.73
CA SER A 18 37.08 -0.32 20.21
C SER A 18 36.53 -1.66 20.66
N GLY A 19 36.53 -2.63 19.75
CA GLY A 19 36.21 -4.04 20.01
C GLY A 19 37.13 -4.67 21.05
N PRO A 20 36.72 -5.84 21.57
CA PRO A 20 37.38 -7.03 21.08
C PRO A 20 36.44 -8.23 20.82
N GLU A 21 36.94 -9.09 19.94
CA GLU A 21 36.77 -10.54 19.88
C GLU A 21 35.39 -11.18 19.59
N ALA A 22 35.42 -11.98 18.52
CA ALA A 22 34.36 -12.85 18.06
C ALA A 22 34.12 -14.04 19.01
N PRO A 23 32.86 -14.38 19.33
CA PRO A 23 32.53 -15.67 19.93
C PRO A 23 32.27 -16.71 18.83
N GLY A 24 33.11 -17.73 18.78
CA GLY A 24 32.88 -18.94 18.00
C GLY A 24 31.67 -19.75 18.49
N PRO A 25 31.20 -20.74 17.71
CA PRO A 25 30.02 -21.53 18.03
C PRO A 25 30.27 -22.49 19.19
N GLN A 26 29.52 -22.32 20.30
CA GLN A 26 29.31 -23.33 21.33
C GLN A 26 28.14 -24.21 20.86
N GLY A 27 28.20 -25.54 20.84
CA GLY A 27 28.89 -26.44 21.75
C GLY A 27 27.82 -27.32 22.41
N ALA A 28 27.50 -28.45 21.78
CA ALA A 28 26.53 -29.42 22.28
C ALA A 28 27.05 -30.16 23.53
N PRO A 29 26.19 -30.48 24.51
CA PRO A 29 26.59 -31.21 25.71
C PRO A 29 26.65 -32.75 25.52
N PRO A 30 27.34 -33.49 26.43
CA PRO A 30 27.92 -34.80 26.12
C PRO A 30 27.42 -36.00 26.98
N PHE A 31 27.77 -37.22 26.50
CA PHE A 31 27.84 -38.56 27.15
C PHE A 31 26.54 -39.37 27.37
N PRO A 32 26.57 -40.72 27.63
CA PRO A 32 27.62 -41.74 27.43
C PRO A 32 27.16 -43.07 26.73
N ASN A 33 28.16 -43.81 26.24
CA ASN A 33 28.34 -45.27 26.10
C ASN A 33 27.16 -46.23 26.49
N GLN A 34 26.80 -47.18 25.60
CA GLN A 34 26.54 -48.59 25.98
C GLN A 34 26.36 -49.55 24.79
N THR A 35 26.71 -50.80 25.08
CA THR A 35 27.00 -51.98 24.25
C THR A 35 25.84 -52.97 24.12
N GLY A 36 25.67 -53.56 22.91
CA GLY A 36 25.07 -54.89 22.61
C GLY A 36 23.55 -55.07 22.83
N PRO A 37 22.93 -56.23 22.52
CA PRO A 37 23.43 -57.45 21.85
C PRO A 37 22.53 -58.02 20.72
N ASP A 38 22.98 -59.15 20.16
CA ASP A 38 22.41 -60.04 19.12
C ASP A 38 21.09 -60.82 19.43
N GLN A 39 20.49 -61.35 18.34
CA GLN A 39 19.57 -62.53 18.18
C GLN A 39 18.07 -62.41 18.55
N PRO A 40 17.11 -63.27 18.06
CA PRO A 40 17.18 -64.69 17.57
C PRO A 40 16.44 -64.98 16.21
N GLY A 41 16.72 -66.04 15.41
CA GLY A 41 16.33 -67.49 15.54
C GLY A 41 15.03 -67.81 14.72
N PRO A 42 14.74 -69.04 14.18
CA PRO A 42 15.16 -70.39 14.62
C PRO A 42 15.57 -71.42 13.50
N HIS A 43 16.54 -72.31 13.79
CA HIS A 43 16.51 -73.79 14.03
C HIS A 43 16.06 -74.76 12.89
N GLN A 44 16.99 -75.57 12.35
CA GLN A 44 17.28 -77.04 12.58
C GLN A 44 16.29 -78.02 11.89
N GLY A 45 16.62 -79.12 11.19
CA GLY A 45 17.80 -79.95 10.84
C GLY A 45 17.27 -81.11 9.91
N PRO A 46 17.87 -82.32 9.73
CA PRO A 46 19.18 -82.88 10.11
C PRO A 46 19.87 -83.62 8.88
N PRO A 47 20.74 -84.67 9.00
CA PRO A 47 22.20 -84.55 8.94
C PRO A 47 22.95 -85.43 7.90
N ARG A 48 24.27 -85.20 7.76
CA ARG A 48 25.39 -86.16 7.51
C ARG A 48 25.46 -86.95 6.18
N THR A 49 26.52 -86.75 5.40
CA THR A 49 27.79 -87.54 5.37
C THR A 49 28.65 -87.14 4.17
N GLU A 50 29.89 -86.72 4.43
CA GLU A 50 30.96 -86.76 3.43
C GLU A 50 31.47 -88.20 3.30
N GLN A 51 31.46 -88.72 2.08
CA GLN A 51 32.25 -89.88 1.71
C GLN A 51 32.88 -89.62 0.35
N MET A 52 34.17 -89.24 0.37
CA MET A 52 35.02 -89.32 -0.82
C MET A 52 35.18 -90.78 -1.21
N GLY A 53 34.85 -91.12 -2.46
CA GLY A 53 35.07 -92.47 -2.96
C GLY A 53 34.58 -92.71 -4.40
N GLY A 54 35.47 -92.50 -5.36
CA GLY A 54 35.55 -93.37 -6.54
C GLY A 54 35.01 -92.82 -7.87
N PRO A 55 35.76 -93.01 -8.98
CA PRO A 55 35.36 -92.57 -10.32
C PRO A 55 34.45 -93.60 -10.98
N LYS A 56 33.43 -93.16 -11.75
CA LYS A 56 32.89 -93.94 -12.88
C LYS A 56 31.87 -93.16 -13.72
N LYS A 57 32.25 -93.02 -15.00
CA LYS A 57 31.45 -93.20 -16.22
C LYS A 57 30.21 -92.30 -16.44
N THR A 58 30.35 -91.50 -17.49
CA THR A 58 29.30 -90.91 -18.34
C THR A 58 28.02 -91.76 -18.44
N PRO A 59 26.85 -91.11 -18.54
CA PRO A 59 26.21 -91.14 -19.84
C PRO A 59 25.89 -89.74 -20.35
N LYS A 60 26.08 -89.60 -21.66
CA LYS A 60 25.73 -88.43 -22.45
C LYS A 60 24.21 -88.23 -22.39
N GLY A 61 23.78 -86.99 -22.12
CA GLY A 61 22.47 -86.50 -22.54
C GLY A 61 21.64 -85.83 -21.46
N LEU A 62 22.00 -84.59 -21.06
CA LEU A 62 21.02 -83.52 -20.72
C LEU A 62 21.69 -82.14 -20.45
N ILE A 63 22.61 -81.66 -21.28
CA ILE A 63 23.27 -80.32 -21.09
C ILE A 63 22.51 -79.18 -21.80
N ILE A 64 21.38 -79.46 -22.47
CA ILE A 64 20.61 -78.45 -23.18
C ILE A 64 19.56 -77.75 -22.27
N GLY A 65 19.24 -78.31 -21.09
CA GLY A 65 18.23 -77.73 -20.18
C GLY A 65 18.69 -76.59 -19.27
N ILE A 66 19.94 -76.62 -18.78
CA ILE A 66 20.41 -75.67 -17.75
C ILE A 66 20.96 -74.36 -18.36
N ILE A 67 21.58 -74.43 -19.54
CA ILE A 67 22.05 -73.23 -20.26
C ILE A 67 20.87 -72.43 -20.81
N ALA A 68 19.80 -73.11 -21.26
CA ALA A 68 18.57 -72.47 -21.69
C ALA A 68 17.86 -71.74 -20.54
N ALA A 69 17.80 -72.34 -19.34
CA ALA A 69 17.18 -71.72 -18.17
C ALA A 69 17.94 -70.47 -17.67
N ALA A 70 19.27 -70.49 -17.68
CA ALA A 70 20.08 -69.33 -17.27
C ALA A 70 19.95 -68.15 -18.26
N VAL A 71 19.90 -68.41 -19.57
CA VAL A 71 19.71 -67.37 -20.59
C VAL A 71 18.30 -66.77 -20.51
N VAL A 72 17.27 -67.59 -20.31
CA VAL A 72 15.89 -67.10 -20.12
C VAL A 72 15.78 -66.23 -18.87
N LEU A 73 16.46 -66.58 -17.77
CA LEU A 73 16.42 -65.81 -16.54
C LEU A 73 17.14 -64.46 -16.68
N VAL A 74 18.29 -64.41 -17.37
CA VAL A 74 18.99 -63.14 -17.67
C VAL A 74 18.16 -62.25 -18.60
N LEU A 75 17.49 -62.82 -19.60
CA LEU A 75 16.60 -62.07 -20.50
C LEU A 75 15.34 -61.58 -19.77
N ALA A 76 14.79 -62.36 -18.84
CA ALA A 76 13.64 -61.96 -18.03
C ALA A 76 13.99 -60.82 -17.06
N VAL A 77 15.16 -60.91 -16.40
CA VAL A 77 15.66 -59.86 -15.50
C VAL A 77 16.02 -58.59 -16.29
N GLY A 78 16.75 -58.72 -17.40
CA GLY A 78 17.05 -57.60 -18.30
C GLY A 78 15.79 -56.97 -18.89
N GLY A 79 14.82 -57.78 -19.30
CA GLY A 79 13.51 -57.33 -19.77
C GLY A 79 12.70 -56.61 -18.70
N TYR A 80 12.75 -57.06 -17.44
CA TYR A 80 12.11 -56.41 -16.30
C TYR A 80 12.75 -55.04 -15.99
N PHE A 81 14.08 -54.94 -15.98
CA PHE A 81 14.77 -53.65 -15.78
C PHE A 81 14.51 -52.68 -16.93
N ILE A 82 14.51 -53.14 -18.18
CA ILE A 82 14.17 -52.32 -19.35
C ILE A 82 12.70 -51.89 -19.29
N HIS A 83 11.79 -52.79 -18.93
CA HIS A 83 10.38 -52.48 -18.79
C HIS A 83 10.15 -51.42 -17.70
N ASN A 84 10.76 -51.60 -16.52
CA ASN A 84 10.68 -50.61 -15.45
C ASN A 84 11.28 -49.27 -15.87
N ALA A 85 12.45 -49.25 -16.53
CA ALA A 85 13.08 -48.02 -17.01
C ALA A 85 12.27 -47.31 -18.11
N VAL A 86 11.54 -48.05 -18.96
CA VAL A 86 10.63 -47.47 -19.96
C VAL A 86 9.35 -46.96 -19.30
N GLN A 87 8.83 -47.65 -18.29
CA GLN A 87 7.64 -47.21 -17.56
C GLN A 87 7.93 -45.96 -16.72
N THR A 88 9.11 -45.85 -16.11
CA THR A 88 9.52 -44.63 -15.39
C THR A 88 9.66 -43.46 -16.33
N LYS A 89 10.32 -43.62 -17.48
CA LYS A 89 10.41 -42.55 -18.51
C LYS A 89 9.03 -42.11 -19.01
N ARG A 90 8.13 -43.04 -19.30
CA ARG A 90 6.75 -42.71 -19.72
C ARG A 90 5.93 -42.06 -18.60
N ALA A 91 6.22 -42.37 -17.34
CA ALA A 91 5.59 -41.69 -16.20
C ALA A 91 6.11 -40.26 -16.05
N GLU A 92 7.42 -40.04 -16.21
CA GLU A 92 8.03 -38.71 -16.24
C GLU A 92 7.52 -37.86 -17.41
N GLU A 93 7.43 -38.41 -18.62
CA GLU A 93 6.88 -37.73 -19.80
C GLU A 93 5.42 -37.30 -19.57
N ARG A 94 4.57 -38.19 -19.01
CA ARG A 94 3.18 -37.85 -18.70
C ARG A 94 3.05 -36.80 -17.60
N ARG A 95 3.93 -36.82 -16.59
CA ARG A 95 3.97 -35.80 -15.55
C ARG A 95 4.39 -34.44 -16.11
N ALA A 96 5.39 -34.42 -17.00
CA ALA A 96 5.83 -33.22 -17.68
C ALA A 96 4.72 -32.64 -18.58
N GLU A 97 4.01 -33.48 -19.32
CA GLU A 97 2.88 -33.06 -20.18
C GLU A 97 1.70 -32.52 -19.34
N ALA A 98 1.37 -33.17 -18.23
CA ALA A 98 0.35 -32.68 -17.30
C ALA A 98 0.75 -31.32 -16.69
N LEU A 99 2.00 -31.18 -16.23
CA LEU A 99 2.50 -29.91 -15.70
C LEU A 99 2.48 -28.80 -16.76
N ALA A 100 2.85 -29.11 -18.01
CA ALA A 100 2.77 -28.16 -19.12
C ALA A 100 1.33 -27.71 -19.37
N THR A 101 0.36 -28.65 -19.32
CA THR A 101 -1.07 -28.33 -19.47
C THR A 101 -1.56 -27.38 -18.37
N GLU A 102 -1.19 -27.64 -17.11
CA GLU A 102 -1.53 -26.76 -15.98
C GLU A 102 -0.86 -25.38 -16.12
N THR A 103 0.38 -25.35 -16.60
CA THR A 103 1.13 -24.11 -16.86
C THR A 103 0.48 -23.26 -17.94
N ASP A 104 0.03 -23.88 -19.04
CA ASP A 104 -0.68 -23.22 -20.14
C ASP A 104 -2.03 -22.67 -19.65
N ALA A 105 -2.78 -23.44 -18.84
CA ALA A 105 -4.06 -23.01 -18.29
C ALA A 105 -3.92 -21.84 -17.30
N ALA A 106 -2.91 -21.88 -16.44
CA ALA A 106 -2.57 -20.77 -15.54
C ALA A 106 -2.19 -19.51 -16.32
N SER A 107 -1.36 -19.64 -17.36
CA SER A 107 -0.95 -18.52 -18.22
C SER A 107 -2.14 -17.93 -18.97
N ALA A 108 -3.07 -18.77 -19.44
CA ALA A 108 -4.29 -18.33 -20.10
C ALA A 108 -5.20 -17.51 -19.17
N ALA A 109 -5.30 -17.85 -17.88
CA ALA A 109 -6.06 -17.06 -16.91
C ALA A 109 -5.49 -15.65 -16.73
N VAL A 110 -4.16 -15.53 -16.61
CA VAL A 110 -3.47 -14.23 -16.53
C VAL A 110 -3.62 -13.43 -17.81
N GLN A 111 -3.49 -14.07 -18.98
CA GLN A 111 -3.72 -13.40 -20.25
C GLN A 111 -5.17 -12.90 -20.40
N ALA A 112 -6.15 -13.68 -19.96
CA ALA A 112 -7.56 -13.29 -19.98
C ALA A 112 -7.82 -12.08 -19.08
N TYR A 113 -7.25 -12.06 -17.88
CA TYR A 113 -7.31 -10.92 -16.97
C TYR A 113 -6.71 -9.66 -17.59
N LEU A 114 -5.48 -9.74 -18.11
CA LEU A 114 -4.81 -8.59 -18.73
C LEU A 114 -5.56 -8.10 -19.97
N GLN A 115 -6.14 -9.01 -20.76
CA GLN A 115 -6.95 -8.63 -21.91
C GLN A 115 -8.24 -7.91 -21.48
N ALA A 116 -8.91 -8.36 -20.42
CA ALA A 116 -10.07 -7.68 -19.88
C ALA A 116 -9.74 -6.25 -19.41
N LEU A 117 -8.56 -6.04 -18.81
CA LEU A 117 -8.08 -4.69 -18.48
C LEU A 117 -7.90 -3.81 -19.72
N VAL A 118 -7.31 -4.34 -20.79
CA VAL A 118 -7.13 -3.64 -22.07
C VAL A 118 -8.48 -3.31 -22.72
N ASP A 119 -9.44 -4.23 -22.63
CA ASP A 119 -10.76 -4.10 -23.26
C ASP A 119 -11.72 -3.18 -22.47
N GLY A 120 -11.33 -2.74 -21.27
CA GLY A 120 -12.18 -1.91 -20.42
C GLY A 120 -13.28 -2.69 -19.68
N ASP A 121 -13.20 -4.01 -19.63
CA ASP A 121 -14.22 -4.87 -19.03
C ASP A 121 -13.83 -5.24 -17.58
N ALA A 122 -14.30 -4.43 -16.63
CA ALA A 122 -13.98 -4.62 -15.22
C ALA A 122 -14.56 -5.93 -14.69
N GLN A 123 -15.76 -6.32 -15.11
CA GLN A 123 -16.38 -7.56 -14.65
C GLN A 123 -15.60 -8.78 -15.13
N ALA A 124 -15.22 -8.83 -16.41
CA ALA A 124 -14.42 -9.93 -16.95
C ALA A 124 -13.05 -10.05 -16.26
N ALA A 125 -12.45 -8.92 -15.87
CA ALA A 125 -11.22 -8.91 -15.07
C ALA A 125 -11.44 -9.49 -13.66
N LEU A 126 -12.52 -9.07 -12.97
CA LEU A 126 -12.87 -9.58 -11.63
C LEU A 126 -13.22 -11.07 -11.64
N ASP A 127 -13.84 -11.56 -12.72
CA ASP A 127 -14.17 -12.99 -12.87
C ASP A 127 -12.93 -13.90 -12.91
N GLN A 128 -11.73 -13.34 -13.16
CA GLN A 128 -10.47 -14.09 -13.07
C GLN A 128 -9.91 -14.17 -11.65
N ALA A 129 -10.48 -13.44 -10.69
CA ALA A 129 -10.05 -13.46 -9.29
C ALA A 129 -10.49 -14.74 -8.57
N ALA A 130 -9.66 -15.22 -7.66
CA ALA A 130 -10.05 -16.28 -6.73
C ALA A 130 -11.09 -15.76 -5.71
N GLU A 131 -10.95 -14.49 -5.32
CA GLU A 131 -11.91 -13.74 -4.51
C GLU A 131 -12.00 -12.31 -5.07
N ALA A 132 -13.18 -11.93 -5.55
CA ALA A 132 -13.38 -10.62 -6.18
C ALA A 132 -13.57 -9.53 -5.11
N PRO A 133 -12.73 -8.48 -5.09
CA PRO A 133 -12.93 -7.35 -4.19
C PRO A 133 -14.10 -6.47 -4.63
N GLU A 134 -14.70 -5.78 -3.66
CA GLU A 134 -15.66 -4.70 -3.93
C GLU A 134 -14.98 -3.34 -3.72
N SER A 135 -15.10 -2.45 -4.69
CA SER A 135 -14.62 -1.07 -4.56
C SER A 135 -15.32 -0.15 -5.57
N PRO A 136 -15.54 1.13 -5.22
CA PRO A 136 -16.16 2.09 -6.14
C PRO A 136 -15.33 2.34 -7.42
N LEU A 137 -14.05 1.94 -7.45
CA LEU A 137 -13.18 2.15 -8.60
C LEU A 137 -13.14 0.96 -9.58
N LEU A 138 -13.80 -0.15 -9.25
CA LEU A 138 -13.79 -1.37 -10.06
C LEU A 138 -14.99 -1.39 -11.01
N THR A 139 -15.06 -0.39 -11.89
CA THR A 139 -16.10 -0.26 -12.91
C THR A 139 -15.49 -0.03 -14.28
N ASP A 140 -16.24 -0.40 -15.32
CA ASP A 140 -15.85 -0.21 -16.72
C ASP A 140 -15.50 1.26 -17.00
N GLU A 141 -16.29 2.21 -16.48
CA GLU A 141 -16.05 3.64 -16.75
C GLU A 141 -14.74 4.16 -16.15
N VAL A 142 -14.35 3.65 -14.97
CA VAL A 142 -13.09 4.02 -14.33
C VAL A 142 -11.90 3.40 -15.05
N LEU A 143 -12.05 2.16 -15.50
CA LEU A 143 -11.04 1.42 -16.26
C LEU A 143 -10.85 2.01 -17.67
N ASP A 144 -11.93 2.32 -18.38
CA ASP A 144 -11.91 3.05 -19.66
C ASP A 144 -11.20 4.39 -19.52
N SER A 145 -11.54 5.16 -18.49
CA SER A 145 -10.85 6.42 -18.21
C SER A 145 -9.37 6.22 -17.91
N SER A 146 -8.99 5.12 -17.25
CA SER A 146 -7.59 4.75 -17.07
C SER A 146 -6.90 4.44 -18.40
N ASN A 147 -7.55 3.67 -19.27
CA ASN A 147 -7.03 3.30 -20.59
C ASN A 147 -6.82 4.53 -21.49
N GLU A 148 -7.75 5.48 -21.50
CA GLU A 148 -7.62 6.76 -22.23
C GLU A 148 -6.39 7.59 -21.79
N GLN A 149 -5.92 7.39 -20.55
CA GLN A 149 -4.76 8.08 -19.96
C GLN A 149 -3.43 7.34 -20.17
N GLY A 150 -3.44 6.24 -20.94
CA GLY A 150 -2.29 5.38 -21.17
C GLY A 150 -2.23 4.22 -20.18
N GLY A 151 -3.35 3.48 -20.08
CA GLY A 151 -3.47 2.25 -19.31
C GLY A 151 -2.61 1.10 -19.84
N ILE A 152 -3.00 -0.13 -19.52
CA ILE A 152 -2.24 -1.32 -19.94
C ILE A 152 -2.39 -1.53 -21.45
N GLU A 153 -1.27 -1.78 -22.12
CA GLU A 153 -1.23 -2.13 -23.54
C GLU A 153 -0.32 -3.34 -23.79
N ALA A 154 -0.61 -4.06 -24.89
CA ALA A 154 0.17 -5.18 -25.41
C ALA A 154 0.62 -6.22 -24.37
N PRO A 155 -0.28 -6.74 -23.52
CA PRO A 155 0.09 -7.70 -22.48
C PRO A 155 0.53 -9.04 -23.07
N ALA A 156 1.61 -9.60 -22.52
CA ALA A 156 2.11 -10.93 -22.86
C ALA A 156 2.68 -11.64 -21.63
N THR A 157 2.22 -12.86 -21.38
CA THR A 157 2.85 -13.78 -20.41
C THR A 157 4.23 -14.22 -20.90
N THR A 158 5.24 -14.20 -20.04
CA THR A 158 6.64 -14.48 -20.40
C THR A 158 7.18 -15.76 -19.79
N ASP A 159 6.79 -16.08 -18.57
CA ASP A 159 7.26 -17.27 -17.84
C ASP A 159 6.20 -17.71 -16.83
N ALA A 160 6.26 -18.97 -16.40
CA ALA A 160 5.38 -19.51 -15.39
C ALA A 160 6.07 -20.60 -14.57
N THR A 161 6.02 -20.46 -13.25
CA THR A 161 6.55 -21.43 -12.29
C THR A 161 5.42 -22.02 -11.47
N MET A 162 5.19 -23.33 -11.63
CA MET A 162 4.10 -24.04 -10.97
C MET A 162 4.59 -24.82 -9.75
N LYS A 163 3.83 -24.78 -8.65
CA LYS A 163 4.11 -25.55 -7.44
C LYS A 163 3.47 -26.93 -7.57
N GLN A 164 4.28 -27.94 -7.89
CA GLN A 164 3.86 -29.35 -7.89
C GLN A 164 4.13 -30.03 -6.53
N LEU A 165 3.15 -30.78 -6.02
CA LEU A 165 3.25 -31.55 -4.77
C LEU A 165 3.70 -33.00 -5.02
N GLU A 166 3.99 -33.74 -3.94
CA GLU A 166 4.45 -35.14 -4.00
C GLU A 166 3.41 -36.10 -4.61
N ASP A 167 2.13 -35.73 -4.57
CA ASP A 167 1.01 -36.47 -5.17
C ASP A 167 0.74 -36.06 -6.64
N ASP A 168 1.69 -35.35 -7.26
CA ASP A 168 1.64 -34.79 -8.61
C ASP A 168 0.59 -33.67 -8.82
N SER A 169 -0.14 -33.24 -7.77
CA SER A 169 -1.09 -32.12 -7.85
C SER A 169 -0.38 -30.77 -7.99
N VAL A 170 -1.02 -29.82 -8.68
CA VAL A 170 -0.50 -28.47 -8.92
C VAL A 170 -1.49 -27.44 -8.36
N PRO A 171 -1.45 -27.16 -7.05
CA PRO A 171 -2.44 -26.30 -6.40
C PRO A 171 -2.24 -24.80 -6.66
N SER A 172 -1.01 -24.36 -6.96
CA SER A 172 -0.70 -22.94 -7.15
C SER A 172 0.52 -22.73 -8.04
N GLY A 173 0.76 -21.48 -8.43
CA GLY A 173 1.92 -21.09 -9.23
C GLY A 173 2.10 -19.58 -9.26
N VAL A 174 3.10 -19.14 -10.01
CA VAL A 174 3.36 -17.75 -10.34
C VAL A 174 3.54 -17.64 -11.84
N VAL A 175 2.81 -16.72 -12.48
CA VAL A 175 2.94 -16.41 -13.90
C VAL A 175 3.49 -15.00 -14.03
N SER A 176 4.60 -14.83 -14.74
CA SER A 176 5.17 -13.52 -15.05
C SER A 176 4.60 -13.00 -16.37
N ALA A 177 4.28 -11.71 -16.43
CA ALA A 177 3.87 -11.04 -17.66
C ALA A 177 4.56 -9.69 -17.85
N THR A 178 4.60 -9.26 -19.10
CA THR A 178 5.09 -7.96 -19.55
C THR A 178 3.95 -7.20 -20.21
N PHE A 179 3.94 -5.88 -20.05
CA PHE A 179 2.96 -4.98 -20.66
C PHE A 179 3.51 -3.56 -20.71
N MET A 180 2.83 -2.67 -21.42
CA MET A 180 3.18 -1.27 -21.52
C MET A 180 2.20 -0.43 -20.68
N VAL A 181 2.70 0.59 -19.97
CA VAL A 181 1.88 1.63 -19.33
C VAL A 181 2.46 2.98 -19.69
N GLN A 182 1.63 3.86 -20.28
CA GLN A 182 2.09 5.14 -20.86
C GLN A 182 3.33 5.00 -21.77
N GLY A 183 3.45 3.89 -22.49
CA GLY A 183 4.59 3.61 -23.37
C GLY A 183 5.89 3.19 -22.65
N VAL A 184 5.84 2.88 -21.35
CA VAL A 184 6.94 2.30 -20.57
C VAL A 184 6.69 0.81 -20.35
N GLU A 185 7.68 -0.02 -20.65
CA GLU A 185 7.62 -1.46 -20.39
C GLU A 185 7.64 -1.72 -18.88
N ALA A 186 6.68 -2.51 -18.41
CA ALA A 186 6.54 -2.98 -17.04
C ALA A 186 6.45 -4.51 -17.03
N SER A 187 6.76 -5.10 -15.88
CA SER A 187 6.62 -6.53 -15.66
C SER A 187 6.00 -6.78 -14.29
N ALA A 188 5.16 -7.80 -14.19
CA ALA A 188 4.53 -8.20 -12.95
C ALA A 188 4.46 -9.73 -12.83
N ASP A 189 4.52 -10.19 -11.59
CA ASP A 189 4.32 -11.58 -11.21
C ASP A 189 2.91 -11.75 -10.62
N PHE A 190 2.16 -12.71 -11.16
CA PHE A 190 0.80 -13.01 -10.78
C PHE A 190 0.77 -14.34 -10.03
N ALA A 191 0.44 -14.30 -8.75
CA ALA A 191 0.14 -15.50 -7.99
C ALA A 191 -1.19 -16.10 -8.47
N VAL A 192 -1.18 -17.39 -8.79
CA VAL A 192 -2.35 -18.11 -9.29
C VAL A 192 -2.62 -19.35 -8.46
N THR A 193 -3.89 -19.68 -8.31
CA THR A 193 -4.37 -20.82 -7.55
C THR A 193 -5.34 -21.65 -8.39
N ASN A 194 -5.27 -22.97 -8.24
CA ASN A 194 -6.15 -23.90 -8.93
C ASN A 194 -7.42 -24.10 -8.10
N THR A 195 -8.53 -23.58 -8.61
CA THR A 195 -9.85 -23.68 -7.97
C THR A 195 -10.71 -24.74 -8.67
N PRO A 196 -11.83 -25.19 -8.08
CA PRO A 196 -12.79 -26.04 -8.79
C PRO A 196 -13.32 -25.45 -10.11
N GLU A 197 -13.25 -24.12 -10.27
CA GLU A 197 -13.69 -23.39 -11.46
C GLU A 197 -12.56 -23.13 -12.47
N GLY A 198 -11.36 -23.66 -12.19
CA GLY A 198 -10.14 -23.48 -12.97
C GLY A 198 -9.12 -22.58 -12.27
N TRP A 199 -8.06 -22.25 -13.00
CA TRP A 199 -7.03 -21.33 -12.54
C TRP A 199 -7.59 -19.91 -12.34
N ARG A 200 -7.24 -19.31 -11.21
CA ARG A 200 -7.64 -17.96 -10.81
C ARG A 200 -6.47 -17.20 -10.23
N LEU A 201 -6.49 -15.87 -10.34
CA LEU A 201 -5.49 -15.00 -9.75
C LEU A 201 -5.81 -14.79 -8.27
N GLU A 202 -4.80 -14.87 -7.40
CA GLU A 202 -4.97 -14.59 -5.97
C GLU A 202 -5.26 -13.10 -5.70
N SER A 203 -4.83 -12.21 -6.59
CA SER A 203 -5.11 -10.78 -6.53
C SER A 203 -5.24 -10.21 -7.93
N VAL A 204 -6.23 -9.36 -8.13
CA VAL A 204 -6.53 -8.68 -9.41
C VAL A 204 -6.58 -7.15 -9.26
N THR A 205 -6.36 -6.65 -8.05
CA THR A 205 -6.37 -5.22 -7.70
C THR A 205 -5.24 -4.90 -6.73
N ASN A 206 -5.14 -3.62 -6.41
CA ASN A 206 -4.23 -3.09 -5.41
C ASN A 206 -4.99 -2.17 -4.45
N PRO A 207 -4.69 -2.25 -3.14
CA PRO A 207 -5.16 -1.27 -2.20
C PRO A 207 -4.45 0.07 -2.45
N VAL A 208 -5.23 1.13 -2.56
CA VAL A 208 -4.80 2.51 -2.72
C VAL A 208 -5.32 3.33 -1.55
N ASP A 209 -4.40 3.86 -0.74
CA ASP A 209 -4.76 4.79 0.35
C ASP A 209 -4.88 6.22 -0.19
N LEU A 210 -6.11 6.72 -0.22
CA LEU A 210 -6.44 8.08 -0.65
C LEU A 210 -6.40 9.10 0.50
N GLY A 211 -6.10 8.65 1.71
CA GLY A 211 -6.16 9.43 2.94
C GLY A 211 -7.58 9.76 3.40
N ASP A 212 -7.67 10.65 4.38
CA ASP A 212 -8.93 10.97 5.08
C ASP A 212 -9.83 11.98 4.34
N ILE A 213 -9.35 12.54 3.23
CA ILE A 213 -10.13 13.51 2.45
C ILE A 213 -10.80 12.84 1.26
N ALA A 214 -12.06 13.20 1.02
CA ALA A 214 -12.75 12.75 -0.17
C ALA A 214 -12.11 13.35 -1.43
N VAL A 215 -11.72 12.46 -2.35
CA VAL A 215 -11.19 12.78 -3.67
C VAL A 215 -12.14 12.25 -4.75
N LYS A 216 -11.88 12.64 -5.99
CA LYS A 216 -12.45 12.03 -7.18
C LYS A 216 -11.33 11.37 -7.96
N VAL A 217 -11.39 10.06 -8.12
CA VAL A 217 -10.48 9.25 -8.94
C VAL A 217 -11.20 8.95 -10.26
N ASN A 218 -10.66 9.41 -11.39
CA ASN A 218 -11.32 9.33 -12.70
C ASN A 218 -12.80 9.82 -12.66
N GLY A 219 -13.07 10.85 -11.84
CA GLY A 219 -14.41 11.41 -11.64
C GLY A 219 -15.29 10.72 -10.58
N VAL A 220 -14.93 9.52 -10.12
CA VAL A 220 -15.65 8.77 -9.09
C VAL A 220 -15.19 9.18 -7.69
N LYS A 221 -16.13 9.52 -6.81
CA LYS A 221 -15.83 9.95 -5.45
C LYS A 221 -15.39 8.77 -4.59
N ALA A 222 -14.22 8.89 -3.94
CA ALA A 222 -13.65 7.89 -3.04
C ALA A 222 -12.92 8.54 -1.86
N THR A 223 -12.65 7.78 -0.81
CA THR A 223 -11.95 8.21 0.42
C THR A 223 -11.41 6.99 1.15
N GLY A 224 -10.33 7.15 1.93
CA GLY A 224 -9.70 6.04 2.65
C GLY A 224 -9.01 5.05 1.72
N VAL A 225 -8.97 3.78 2.12
CA VAL A 225 -8.38 2.70 1.33
C VAL A 225 -9.43 2.13 0.36
N VAL A 226 -9.09 2.07 -0.93
CA VAL A 226 -9.94 1.50 -1.99
C VAL A 226 -9.13 0.58 -2.88
N GLU A 227 -9.79 -0.41 -3.47
CA GLU A 227 -9.16 -1.31 -4.46
C GLU A 227 -9.22 -0.68 -5.85
N ALA A 228 -8.12 -0.73 -6.59
CA ALA A 228 -8.04 -0.28 -7.98
C ALA A 228 -7.38 -1.34 -8.86
N PHE A 229 -7.76 -1.39 -10.13
CA PHE A 229 -7.02 -2.18 -11.10
C PHE A 229 -5.62 -1.59 -11.35
N PRO A 230 -4.71 -2.38 -11.93
CA PRO A 230 -3.50 -1.84 -12.55
C PRO A 230 -3.87 -0.87 -13.67
N GLY A 231 -3.22 0.29 -13.68
CA GLY A 231 -3.55 1.36 -14.61
C GLY A 231 -3.10 2.74 -14.17
N THR A 232 -3.64 3.75 -14.84
CA THR A 232 -3.33 5.16 -14.62
C THR A 232 -4.57 5.92 -14.22
N TYR A 233 -4.47 6.72 -13.17
CA TYR A 233 -5.62 7.40 -12.60
C TYR A 233 -5.32 8.88 -12.39
N THR A 234 -6.33 9.71 -12.60
CA THR A 234 -6.31 11.11 -12.20
C THR A 234 -7.16 11.35 -10.98
N MET A 235 -6.60 12.13 -10.06
CA MET A 235 -7.17 12.50 -8.78
C MET A 235 -7.39 14.00 -8.71
N THR A 236 -8.57 14.37 -8.25
CA THR A 236 -8.92 15.75 -7.90
C THR A 236 -9.61 15.76 -6.54
N SER A 237 -9.63 16.90 -5.86
CA SER A 237 -10.41 16.98 -4.62
C SER A 237 -11.91 16.91 -4.92
N ALA A 238 -12.67 16.23 -4.06
CA ALA A 238 -14.13 16.31 -4.10
C ALA A 238 -14.67 17.63 -3.52
N ASN A 239 -13.82 18.43 -2.86
CA ASN A 239 -14.11 19.75 -2.33
C ASN A 239 -13.36 20.82 -3.14
N ASP A 240 -14.08 21.73 -3.80
CA ASP A 240 -13.49 22.77 -4.65
C ASP A 240 -12.64 23.81 -3.90
N ARG A 241 -12.73 23.83 -2.56
CA ARG A 241 -11.86 24.62 -1.68
C ARG A 241 -10.52 23.96 -1.40
N LEU A 242 -10.39 22.69 -1.73
CA LEU A 242 -9.18 21.91 -1.57
C LEU A 242 -8.62 21.52 -2.92
N LYS A 243 -7.33 21.21 -2.94
CA LYS A 243 -6.64 20.56 -4.05
C LYS A 243 -5.76 19.46 -3.47
N VAL A 244 -5.45 18.46 -4.29
CA VAL A 244 -4.45 17.45 -3.99
C VAL A 244 -3.11 17.91 -4.54
N ASP A 245 -2.03 17.61 -3.82
CA ASP A 245 -0.64 17.90 -4.23
C ASP A 245 -0.14 16.97 -5.35
N ARG A 246 -0.68 15.75 -5.42
CA ARG A 246 -0.47 14.77 -6.48
C ARG A 246 -1.80 14.44 -7.15
N SER A 247 -1.89 14.75 -8.44
CA SER A 247 -3.07 14.45 -9.26
C SER A 247 -2.96 13.15 -10.02
N ASP A 248 -1.75 12.62 -10.22
CA ASP A 248 -1.54 11.48 -11.10
C ASP A 248 -1.09 10.26 -10.28
N LEU A 249 -1.76 9.13 -10.50
CA LEU A 249 -1.50 7.84 -9.87
C LEU A 249 -1.21 6.81 -10.95
N SER A 250 -0.21 5.96 -10.72
CA SER A 250 0.04 4.78 -11.53
C SER A 250 0.12 3.55 -10.63
N VAL A 251 -0.73 2.57 -10.91
CA VAL A 251 -0.78 1.27 -10.24
C VAL A 251 -0.20 0.25 -11.22
N LEU A 252 1.03 -0.20 -10.99
CA LEU A 252 1.77 -1.01 -11.97
C LEU A 252 1.96 -2.46 -11.55
N GLU A 253 2.03 -2.74 -10.26
CA GLU A 253 2.13 -4.10 -9.74
C GLU A 253 0.77 -4.55 -9.26
N VAL A 254 0.47 -5.86 -9.21
CA VAL A 254 -0.82 -6.40 -8.74
C VAL A 254 -0.65 -7.02 -7.35
N GLY A 255 -1.64 -6.83 -6.46
CA GLY A 255 -1.63 -7.41 -5.12
C GLY A 255 -0.56 -6.83 -4.17
N LYS A 256 0.00 -5.68 -4.52
CA LYS A 256 1.02 -4.98 -3.71
C LYS A 256 0.54 -3.58 -3.34
N GLU A 257 0.81 -3.17 -2.11
CA GLU A 257 0.59 -1.79 -1.71
C GLU A 257 1.47 -0.85 -2.54
N LEU A 258 0.94 0.34 -2.84
CA LEU A 258 1.76 1.41 -3.41
C LEU A 258 2.92 1.76 -2.46
N PRO A 259 4.04 2.27 -2.99
CA PRO A 259 5.13 2.75 -2.15
C PRO A 259 4.63 3.66 -1.02
N ALA A 260 5.14 3.49 0.20
CA ALA A 260 4.67 4.24 1.38
C ALA A 260 4.84 5.75 1.27
N ASP A 261 5.69 6.22 0.35
CA ASP A 261 5.87 7.63 0.02
C ASP A 261 4.84 8.14 -1.00
N TRP A 262 4.01 7.28 -1.60
CA TRP A 262 2.85 7.66 -2.39
C TRP A 262 1.68 7.95 -1.45
N THR A 263 1.61 9.19 -0.96
CA THR A 263 0.46 9.72 -0.22
C THR A 263 0.09 11.07 -0.80
N THR A 264 -1.20 11.34 -1.01
CA THR A 264 -1.63 12.69 -1.38
C THR A 264 -1.91 13.50 -0.12
N GLN A 265 -1.46 14.75 -0.10
CA GLN A 265 -1.80 15.71 0.94
C GLN A 265 -2.76 16.78 0.39
N PRO A 266 -3.85 17.06 1.12
CA PRO A 266 -4.73 18.15 0.75
C PRO A 266 -4.07 19.50 1.04
N GLU A 267 -4.31 20.45 0.14
CA GLU A 267 -3.98 21.86 0.33
C GLU A 267 -5.19 22.73 0.02
N LEU A 268 -5.18 23.98 0.49
CA LEU A 268 -6.17 24.95 0.04
C LEU A 268 -6.01 25.23 -1.46
N SER A 269 -7.12 25.21 -2.18
CA SER A 269 -7.21 25.74 -3.54
C SER A 269 -7.23 27.27 -3.51
N ASP A 270 -7.10 27.90 -4.69
CA ASP A 270 -7.29 29.36 -4.82
C ASP A 270 -8.69 29.79 -4.40
N LYS A 271 -9.69 28.95 -4.71
CA LYS A 271 -11.07 29.18 -4.27
C LYS A 271 -11.17 29.05 -2.76
N GLY A 272 -10.54 28.04 -2.15
CA GLY A 272 -10.50 27.87 -0.70
C GLY A 272 -9.90 29.08 0.01
N ARG A 273 -8.73 29.56 -0.44
CA ARG A 273 -8.11 30.79 0.09
C ARG A 273 -9.06 32.00 0.01
N LYS A 274 -9.69 32.22 -1.15
CA LYS A 274 -10.64 33.33 -1.36
C LYS A 274 -11.87 33.23 -0.46
N ASP A 275 -12.46 32.04 -0.35
CA ASP A 275 -13.64 31.79 0.47
C ASP A 275 -13.34 31.99 1.97
N VAL A 276 -12.16 31.55 2.45
CA VAL A 276 -11.69 31.77 3.81
C VAL A 276 -11.50 33.26 4.10
N ILE A 277 -10.82 34.00 3.22
CA ILE A 277 -10.63 35.45 3.38
C ILE A 277 -11.98 36.19 3.38
N ALA A 278 -12.90 35.82 2.47
CA ALA A 278 -14.21 36.44 2.40
C ALA A 278 -15.05 36.15 3.66
N ALA A 279 -14.97 34.95 4.21
CA ALA A 279 -15.63 34.60 5.46
C ALA A 279 -15.01 35.32 6.66
N GLY A 280 -13.69 35.43 6.72
CA GLY A 280 -12.98 36.19 7.73
C GLY A 280 -13.35 37.67 7.72
N LYS A 281 -13.39 38.31 6.54
CA LYS A 281 -13.83 39.70 6.37
C LYS A 281 -15.21 39.94 6.96
N ARG A 282 -16.18 39.09 6.56
CA ARG A 282 -17.55 39.15 7.09
C ARG A 282 -17.59 38.97 8.62
N ALA A 283 -16.84 38.03 9.17
CA ALA A 283 -16.80 37.81 10.61
C ALA A 283 -16.18 39.01 11.37
N ILE A 284 -15.14 39.65 10.82
CA ILE A 284 -14.60 40.89 11.39
C ILE A 284 -15.63 42.02 11.30
N ASP A 285 -16.29 42.22 10.15
CA ASP A 285 -17.31 43.26 9.98
C ASP A 285 -18.47 43.08 10.97
N GLU A 286 -18.92 41.84 11.18
CA GLU A 286 -19.94 41.49 12.19
C GLU A 286 -19.49 41.83 13.62
N CYS A 287 -18.20 41.63 13.94
CA CYS A 287 -17.63 42.05 15.21
C CYS A 287 -17.59 43.58 15.36
N LEU A 288 -17.15 44.31 14.33
CA LEU A 288 -17.06 45.77 14.37
C LEU A 288 -18.45 46.44 14.46
N ALA A 289 -19.51 45.75 14.05
CA ALA A 289 -20.89 46.21 14.21
C ALA A 289 -21.47 46.03 15.64
N LYS A 290 -20.76 45.33 16.54
CA LYS A 290 -21.20 45.15 17.94
C LYS A 290 -21.09 46.46 18.71
N LYS A 291 -21.95 46.62 19.72
CA LYS A 291 -21.94 47.73 20.66
C LYS A 291 -21.54 47.27 22.07
N GLU A 292 -20.48 46.47 22.14
CA GLU A 292 -20.00 45.84 23.36
C GLU A 292 -18.49 45.98 23.45
N LEU A 293 -17.96 46.27 24.64
CA LEU A 293 -16.51 46.49 24.83
C LEU A 293 -15.68 45.20 24.77
N MET A 294 -16.32 44.05 25.02
CA MET A 294 -15.72 42.71 24.95
C MET A 294 -16.75 41.70 24.42
N PRO A 295 -17.16 41.80 23.14
CA PRO A 295 -18.14 40.90 22.56
C PRO A 295 -17.57 39.48 22.49
N GLN A 296 -18.38 38.48 22.86
CA GLN A 296 -18.00 37.09 22.76
C GLN A 296 -17.65 36.72 21.31
N GLY A 297 -16.52 36.03 21.11
CA GLY A 297 -16.05 35.61 19.79
C GLY A 297 -15.39 36.71 18.96
N CYS A 298 -15.18 37.91 19.51
CA CYS A 298 -14.57 39.04 18.81
C CYS A 298 -13.26 39.47 19.51
N PRO A 299 -12.16 38.69 19.39
CA PRO A 299 -10.93 38.93 20.15
C PRO A 299 -10.23 40.24 19.81
N MET A 300 -10.51 40.81 18.63
CA MET A 300 -10.01 42.14 18.25
C MET A 300 -10.62 43.28 19.07
N ILE A 301 -11.79 43.06 19.69
CA ILE A 301 -12.51 44.03 20.51
C ILE A 301 -12.37 43.64 21.98
N ARG A 302 -11.45 44.31 22.69
CA ARG A 302 -11.19 44.02 24.10
C ARG A 302 -10.83 45.29 24.87
N TRP A 303 -11.85 46.07 25.21
CA TRP A 303 -11.69 47.28 26.02
C TRP A 303 -12.31 47.10 27.40
N GLU A 304 -11.67 47.73 28.38
CA GLU A 304 -12.19 47.88 29.73
C GLU A 304 -12.38 49.37 30.02
N GLU A 305 -13.45 49.71 30.73
CA GLU A 305 -13.63 51.07 31.22
C GLU A 305 -12.59 51.36 32.31
N LYS A 306 -11.91 52.50 32.20
CA LYS A 306 -11.00 52.97 33.25
C LYS A 306 -11.78 53.66 34.36
N ASP A 307 -11.22 53.66 35.56
CA ASP A 307 -11.84 54.32 36.73
C ASP A 307 -12.26 55.76 36.44
N GLY A 308 -13.52 56.06 36.78
CA GLY A 308 -14.12 57.38 36.59
C GLY A 308 -14.55 57.72 35.17
N ILE A 309 -14.33 56.84 34.18
CA ILE A 309 -14.81 56.96 32.80
C ILE A 309 -15.98 55.99 32.59
N ARG A 310 -17.11 56.50 32.07
CA ARG A 310 -18.22 55.67 31.59
C ARG A 310 -18.46 55.94 30.12
N LEU A 311 -18.44 54.88 29.30
CA LEU A 311 -18.69 54.95 27.87
C LEU A 311 -20.20 54.81 27.61
N ASP A 312 -20.72 55.64 26.70
CA ASP A 312 -22.05 55.44 26.16
C ASP A 312 -22.02 54.33 25.11
N LYS A 313 -22.48 53.15 25.51
CA LYS A 313 -22.48 51.93 24.69
C LYS A 313 -23.23 52.10 23.38
N GLU A 314 -24.25 52.95 23.33
CA GLU A 314 -25.03 53.16 22.10
C GLU A 314 -24.26 53.92 21.02
N THR A 315 -23.20 54.62 21.42
CA THR A 315 -22.35 55.44 20.54
C THR A 315 -21.03 54.76 20.15
N LEU A 316 -20.81 53.52 20.61
CA LEU A 316 -19.62 52.75 20.29
C LEU A 316 -19.51 52.58 18.76
N LYS A 317 -18.36 52.99 18.24
CA LYS A 317 -17.99 52.81 16.84
C LYS A 317 -16.59 52.21 16.78
N TYR A 318 -16.50 51.03 16.19
CA TYR A 318 -15.23 50.38 15.90
C TYR A 318 -14.84 50.60 14.44
N THR A 319 -13.58 50.94 14.19
CA THR A 319 -13.05 51.10 12.83
C THR A 319 -11.72 50.39 12.72
N LEU A 320 -11.58 49.53 11.72
CA LEU A 320 -10.30 48.90 11.40
C LEU A 320 -9.39 49.92 10.70
N THR A 321 -8.19 50.13 11.24
CA THR A 321 -7.24 51.16 10.76
C THR A 321 -6.06 50.58 9.98
N ASN A 322 -5.97 49.25 9.89
CA ASN A 322 -5.03 48.55 9.03
C ASN A 322 -5.77 47.63 8.03
N ASP A 323 -5.04 47.09 7.06
CA ASP A 323 -5.53 45.97 6.23
C ASP A 323 -4.90 44.66 6.72
N PRO A 324 -5.58 43.88 7.58
CA PRO A 324 -5.05 42.63 8.10
C PRO A 324 -5.01 41.51 7.02
N TRP A 325 -5.59 41.75 5.85
CA TRP A 325 -5.72 40.73 4.79
C TRP A 325 -4.60 40.78 3.76
N ARG A 326 -3.84 41.89 3.68
CA ARG A 326 -2.84 42.13 2.65
C ARG A 326 -1.80 41.01 2.55
N ASP A 327 -1.35 40.53 3.71
CA ASP A 327 -0.30 39.52 3.85
C ASP A 327 -0.83 38.22 4.48
N PHE A 328 -2.16 38.05 4.53
CA PHE A 328 -2.80 36.89 5.15
C PHE A 328 -2.85 35.72 4.16
N ASP A 329 -2.12 34.66 4.49
CA ASP A 329 -2.06 33.42 3.70
C ASP A 329 -2.51 32.24 4.57
N PRO A 330 -3.81 31.90 4.59
CA PRO A 330 -4.30 30.79 5.40
C PRO A 330 -3.75 29.46 4.87
N ARG A 331 -3.44 28.54 5.79
CA ARG A 331 -2.95 27.20 5.51
C ARG A 331 -3.93 26.16 5.99
N LEU A 332 -4.07 25.06 5.25
CA LEU A 332 -4.84 23.92 5.72
C LEU A 332 -4.15 23.32 6.95
N ALA A 333 -4.91 23.07 8.01
CA ALA A 333 -4.46 22.38 9.19
C ALA A 333 -4.30 20.88 8.89
N ALA A 334 -3.55 20.20 9.75
CA ALA A 334 -3.28 18.76 9.60
C ALA A 334 -4.53 17.88 9.62
N ASN A 335 -5.66 18.38 10.15
CA ASN A 335 -6.95 17.67 10.14
C ASN A 335 -7.63 17.67 8.75
N GLY A 336 -7.10 18.38 7.76
CA GLY A 336 -7.60 18.39 6.39
C GLY A 336 -8.93 19.15 6.17
N THR A 337 -9.55 19.68 7.22
CA THR A 337 -10.90 20.28 7.17
C THR A 337 -10.94 21.73 7.64
N GLU A 338 -9.89 22.20 8.33
CA GLU A 338 -9.79 23.57 8.82
C GLU A 338 -8.65 24.33 8.13
N ALA A 339 -8.90 25.58 7.77
CA ALA A 339 -7.88 26.54 7.36
C ALA A 339 -7.56 27.47 8.52
N THR A 340 -6.27 27.70 8.76
CA THR A 340 -5.78 28.51 9.87
C THR A 340 -4.83 29.60 9.40
N GLY A 341 -4.81 30.72 10.12
CA GLY A 341 -3.80 31.75 9.91
C GLY A 341 -3.86 32.82 10.99
N THR A 342 -2.73 33.45 11.30
CA THR A 342 -2.67 34.55 12.25
C THR A 342 -3.03 35.86 11.57
N LEU A 343 -3.91 36.63 12.21
CA LEU A 343 -4.26 37.99 11.83
C LEU A 343 -3.80 38.96 12.91
N THR A 344 -3.32 40.12 12.47
CA THR A 344 -3.08 41.26 13.35
C THR A 344 -4.00 42.40 12.94
N THR A 345 -4.89 42.83 13.83
CA THR A 345 -5.80 43.95 13.59
C THR A 345 -5.41 45.15 14.44
N LYS A 346 -5.63 46.35 13.88
CA LYS A 346 -5.58 47.63 14.60
C LYS A 346 -6.98 48.20 14.54
N VAL A 347 -7.66 48.28 15.69
CA VAL A 347 -9.03 48.76 15.79
C VAL A 347 -9.07 50.04 16.60
N GLN A 348 -9.70 51.06 16.03
CA GLN A 348 -10.00 52.32 16.69
C GLN A 348 -11.40 52.24 17.31
N LEU A 349 -11.51 52.58 18.59
CA LEU A 349 -12.76 52.77 19.31
C LEU A 349 -13.05 54.27 19.44
N GLN A 350 -14.22 54.68 18.96
CA GLN A 350 -14.80 56.00 19.18
C GLN A 350 -16.12 55.89 19.95
N ALA A 351 -16.30 56.72 20.97
CA ALA A 351 -17.53 56.75 21.77
C ALA A 351 -17.69 58.07 22.51
N ASN A 352 -18.94 58.44 22.81
CA ASN A 352 -19.22 59.44 23.83
C ASN A 352 -18.92 58.84 25.22
N ALA A 353 -18.43 59.68 26.13
CA ALA A 353 -18.08 59.26 27.47
C ALA A 353 -18.39 60.36 28.50
N THR A 354 -18.57 59.94 29.75
CA THR A 354 -18.56 60.86 30.89
C THR A 354 -17.37 60.56 31.78
N GLN A 355 -16.64 61.60 32.18
CA GLN A 355 -15.55 61.51 33.14
C GLN A 355 -15.86 62.40 34.35
N ASN A 356 -16.10 61.80 35.51
CA ASN A 356 -16.45 62.53 36.75
C ASN A 356 -17.60 63.55 36.57
N GLY A 357 -18.56 63.25 35.68
CA GLY A 357 -19.72 64.11 35.39
C GLY A 357 -19.53 65.11 34.25
N ALA A 358 -18.33 65.22 33.66
CA ALA A 358 -18.11 66.00 32.44
C ALA A 358 -18.27 65.12 31.19
N GLU A 359 -19.00 65.62 30.18
CA GLU A 359 -19.15 64.94 28.89
C GLU A 359 -17.89 65.13 28.02
N GLY A 360 -17.57 64.10 27.24
CA GLY A 360 -16.47 64.11 26.30
C GLY A 360 -16.56 62.96 25.30
N THR A 361 -15.49 62.77 24.53
CA THR A 361 -15.34 61.65 23.59
C THR A 361 -14.07 60.88 23.90
N VAL A 362 -14.14 59.56 23.71
CA VAL A 362 -12.99 58.66 23.76
C VAL A 362 -12.66 58.26 22.33
N ASP A 363 -11.39 58.37 21.98
CA ASP A 363 -10.85 57.94 20.68
C ASP A 363 -9.52 57.22 20.93
N VAL A 364 -9.57 55.88 21.00
CA VAL A 364 -8.42 55.05 21.38
C VAL A 364 -8.22 53.88 20.42
N GLY A 365 -6.95 53.59 20.09
CA GLY A 365 -6.58 52.46 19.25
C GLY A 365 -6.10 51.26 20.06
N GLN A 366 -6.36 50.07 19.56
CA GLN A 366 -5.83 48.81 20.08
C GLN A 366 -5.29 47.96 18.94
N GLU A 367 -4.17 47.27 19.18
CA GLU A 367 -3.65 46.23 18.30
C GLU A 367 -3.86 44.87 18.96
N GLN A 368 -4.37 43.88 18.21
CA GLN A 368 -4.55 42.50 18.67
C GLN A 368 -4.06 41.54 17.61
N SER A 369 -3.44 40.45 18.04
CA SER A 369 -3.15 39.29 17.18
C SER A 369 -3.92 38.09 17.67
N PHE A 370 -4.51 37.34 16.74
CA PHE A 370 -5.32 36.16 17.01
C PHE A 370 -5.27 35.21 15.81
N THR A 371 -5.64 33.97 16.02
CA THR A 371 -5.74 32.96 14.97
C THR A 371 -7.17 32.93 14.43
N LEU A 372 -7.30 33.02 13.11
CA LEU A 372 -8.52 32.69 12.38
C LEU A 372 -8.51 31.18 12.14
N VAL A 373 -9.60 30.51 12.50
CA VAL A 373 -9.86 29.11 12.17
C VAL A 373 -11.12 29.07 11.30
N ALA A 374 -11.00 28.49 10.11
CA ALA A 374 -12.07 28.42 9.13
C ALA A 374 -12.36 26.97 8.75
N ASP A 375 -13.56 26.48 9.05
CA ASP A 375 -14.02 25.18 8.58
C ASP A 375 -14.36 25.26 7.09
N VAL A 376 -13.60 24.54 6.26
CA VAL A 376 -13.75 24.51 4.79
C VAL A 376 -14.48 23.26 4.30
N SER A 377 -14.90 22.37 5.20
CA SER A 377 -15.64 21.14 4.88
C SER A 377 -17.13 21.39 4.62
N GLU A 378 -17.68 22.46 5.19
CA GLU A 378 -19.10 22.82 5.10
C GLU A 378 -19.45 23.56 3.80
N PRO A 379 -20.72 23.54 3.34
CA PRO A 379 -21.15 24.31 2.17
C PRO A 379 -20.85 25.81 2.28
N ARG A 380 -20.85 26.36 3.50
CA ARG A 380 -20.41 27.72 3.80
C ARG A 380 -19.26 27.67 4.80
N VAL A 381 -18.18 28.40 4.51
CA VAL A 381 -17.04 28.52 5.43
C VAL A 381 -17.50 29.16 6.74
N LYS A 382 -17.32 28.44 7.85
CA LYS A 382 -17.58 28.93 9.21
C LYS A 382 -16.26 29.41 9.81
N VAL A 383 -16.27 30.59 10.41
CA VAL A 383 -15.06 31.20 11.00
C VAL A 383 -15.21 31.30 12.50
N THR A 384 -14.17 30.93 13.22
CA THR A 384 -13.96 31.24 14.63
C THR A 384 -12.61 31.92 14.81
N PHE A 385 -12.46 32.63 15.93
CA PHE A 385 -11.20 33.27 16.29
C PHE A 385 -10.71 32.76 17.64
N THR A 386 -9.42 32.49 17.76
CA THR A 386 -8.76 31.99 18.98
C THR A 386 -7.51 32.79 19.30
N PHE A 387 -7.10 32.82 20.57
CA PHE A 387 -5.88 33.51 21.02
C PHE A 387 -4.65 32.61 20.96
#